data_AF-A0AB33L0D8-F1
#
_entry.id   AF-A0AB33L0D8-F1
#
_cell.length_a   1.000
_cell.length_b   1.000
_cell.length_c   1.000
_cell.angle_alpha   90.00
_cell.angle_beta   90.00
_cell.angle_gamma   90.00
#
_symmetry.space_group_name_H-M   'P 1'
#
loop_
_entity.id
_entity.type
_entity.pdbx_description
1 polymer ?
#
loop_
_entity_poly.entity_id
_entity_poly.type
_entity_poly.pdbx_seq_one_letter_code
_entity_poly.pdbx_strand_id
1 'polypeptide(L)'
;MKSTLNILKVFCTLLVISVGVKLFEIFYKIVHYTIYGGSKTKIFKLTIPENWSDEYYYFLSLIALVLMGYVMFLLVEFRKVIFNFSKDCVFTKENSDRLRKVGKGLIIYGIIVLCFTTVLGLIIEGGSTLSSGSDLAYSSGYIFGYKVGASINKVLPIFVIALFVQFISFIVGKGNVLKEENDLTI
;
A
#
# COMPACT_ATOMS: atom_id res chain seq x y z
N MET A 1 -17.01 -25.05 2.84
CA MET A 1 -15.63 -24.67 2.42
C MET A 1 -15.55 -24.15 0.99
N LYS A 2 -16.02 -24.87 -0.04
CA LYS A 2 -15.96 -24.42 -1.45
C LYS A 2 -16.65 -23.08 -1.73
N SER A 3 -17.83 -22.83 -1.13
CA SER A 3 -18.55 -21.55 -1.27
C SER A 3 -17.74 -20.38 -0.69
N THR A 4 -17.19 -20.53 0.52
CA THR A 4 -16.34 -19.53 1.19
C THR A 4 -15.09 -19.19 0.37
N LEU A 5 -14.42 -20.20 -0.19
CA LEU A 5 -13.25 -20.01 -1.06
C LEU A 5 -13.60 -19.29 -2.36
N ASN A 6 -14.77 -19.58 -2.95
CA ASN A 6 -15.24 -18.86 -4.13
C ASN A 6 -15.58 -17.40 -3.83
N ILE A 7 -16.23 -17.12 -2.69
CA ILE A 7 -16.47 -15.74 -2.23
C ILE A 7 -15.15 -14.99 -2.08
N LEU A 8 -14.14 -15.63 -1.46
CA LEU A 8 -12.82 -15.03 -1.28
C LEU A 8 -12.13 -14.71 -2.61
N LYS A 9 -12.23 -15.57 -3.63
CA LYS A 9 -11.72 -15.26 -4.99
C LYS A 9 -12.39 -14.05 -5.61
N VAL A 10 -13.71 -13.99 -5.52
CA VAL A 10 -14.50 -12.89 -6.09
C VAL A 10 -14.08 -11.61 -5.39
N PHE A 11 -14.01 -11.62 -4.07
CA PHE A 11 -13.52 -10.51 -3.27
C PHE A 11 -12.11 -10.07 -3.68
N CYS A 12 -11.14 -10.99 -3.79
CA CYS A 12 -9.78 -10.65 -4.23
C CYS A 12 -9.75 -10.10 -5.67
N THR A 13 -10.61 -10.59 -6.55
CA THR A 13 -10.72 -10.10 -7.92
C THR A 13 -11.29 -8.68 -7.95
N LEU A 14 -12.33 -8.42 -7.16
CA LEU A 14 -12.90 -7.08 -6.99
C LEU A 14 -11.88 -6.10 -6.39
N LEU A 15 -11.04 -6.54 -5.44
CA LEU A 15 -9.96 -5.71 -4.90
C LEU A 15 -8.95 -5.31 -5.97
N VAL A 16 -8.51 -6.26 -6.81
CA VAL A 16 -7.60 -5.96 -7.93
C VAL A 16 -8.23 -4.95 -8.89
N ILE A 17 -9.51 -5.15 -9.25
CA ILE A 17 -10.24 -4.22 -10.12
C ILE A 17 -10.35 -2.85 -9.46
N SER A 18 -10.70 -2.77 -8.17
CA SER A 18 -10.84 -1.51 -7.43
C SER A 18 -9.54 -0.70 -7.43
N VAL A 19 -8.40 -1.36 -7.20
CA VAL A 19 -7.09 -0.70 -7.26
C VAL A 19 -6.74 -0.29 -8.70
N GLY A 20 -7.06 -1.13 -9.69
CA GLY A 20 -6.88 -0.80 -11.10
C GLY A 20 -7.67 0.43 -11.53
N VAL A 21 -8.93 0.55 -11.12
CA VAL A 21 -9.77 1.74 -11.38
C VAL A 21 -9.15 2.98 -10.76
N LYS A 22 -8.70 2.91 -9.50
CA LYS A 22 -8.01 4.05 -8.86
C LYS A 22 -6.71 4.43 -9.56
N LEU A 23 -5.97 3.46 -10.10
CA LEU A 23 -4.74 3.71 -10.84
C LEU A 23 -5.05 4.47 -12.13
N PHE A 24 -6.09 4.02 -12.85
CA PHE A 24 -6.57 4.71 -14.04
C PHE A 24 -7.09 6.11 -13.73
N GLU A 25 -7.79 6.30 -12.61
CA GLU A 25 -8.28 7.60 -12.16
C GLU A 25 -7.13 8.60 -11.93
N ILE A 26 -6.05 8.17 -11.25
CA ILE A 26 -4.85 9.00 -11.04
C ILE A 26 -4.20 9.32 -12.38
N PHE A 27 -4.03 8.32 -13.26
CA PHE A 27 -3.44 8.52 -14.58
C PHE A 27 -4.25 9.51 -15.42
N TYR A 28 -5.57 9.34 -15.49
CA TYR A 28 -6.48 10.25 -16.18
C TYR A 28 -6.36 11.68 -15.66
N LYS A 29 -6.32 11.86 -14.34
CA LYS A 29 -6.17 13.17 -13.70
C LYS A 29 -4.86 13.86 -14.05
N ILE A 30 -3.76 13.11 -14.15
CA ILE A 30 -2.47 13.64 -14.58
C ILE A 30 -2.54 14.10 -16.04
N VAL A 31 -3.05 13.25 -16.93
CA VAL A 31 -3.18 13.57 -18.36
C VAL A 31 -4.10 14.78 -18.58
N HIS A 32 -5.24 14.81 -17.90
CA HIS A 32 -6.19 15.92 -17.98
C HIS A 32 -5.55 17.24 -17.55
N TYR A 33 -4.79 17.24 -16.44
CA TYR A 33 -4.08 18.43 -15.98
C TYR A 33 -3.04 18.90 -17.00
N THR A 34 -2.30 17.98 -17.62
CA THR A 34 -1.28 18.31 -18.63
C THR A 34 -1.87 18.91 -19.90
N ILE A 35 -3.05 18.44 -20.34
CA ILE A 35 -3.66 18.89 -21.61
C ILE A 35 -4.52 20.13 -21.42
N TYR A 36 -5.37 20.15 -20.40
CA TYR A 36 -6.42 21.17 -20.23
C TYR A 36 -6.12 22.19 -19.13
N GLY A 37 -5.05 21.98 -18.35
CA GLY A 37 -4.82 22.74 -17.12
C GLY A 37 -5.88 22.46 -16.04
N GLY A 38 -5.88 23.25 -14.97
CA GLY A 38 -6.86 23.16 -13.88
C GLY A 38 -6.23 23.06 -12.49
N SER A 39 -6.97 22.52 -11.51
CA SER A 39 -6.48 22.35 -10.14
C SER A 39 -5.62 21.09 -9.99
N LYS A 40 -4.47 21.20 -9.31
CA LYS A 40 -3.62 20.06 -8.95
C LYS A 40 -4.40 19.05 -8.10
N THR A 41 -4.28 17.78 -8.44
CA THR A 41 -5.00 16.74 -7.71
C THR A 41 -4.32 16.37 -6.39
N LYS A 42 -5.09 15.84 -5.45
CA LYS A 42 -4.55 15.40 -4.15
C LYS A 42 -3.72 14.14 -4.34
N ILE A 43 -2.46 14.19 -3.90
CA ILE A 43 -1.53 13.05 -3.92
C ILE A 43 -1.45 12.51 -2.49
N PHE A 44 -1.70 11.22 -2.28
CA PHE A 44 -1.79 10.59 -0.94
C PHE A 44 -2.73 11.31 0.06
N LYS A 45 -3.84 11.88 -0.45
CA LYS A 45 -4.79 12.72 0.31
C LYS A 45 -4.17 14.02 0.86
N LEU A 46 -2.99 14.41 0.38
CA LEU A 46 -2.38 15.71 0.66
C LEU A 46 -2.71 16.66 -0.50
N THR A 47 -3.13 17.87 -0.16
CA THR A 47 -3.33 18.94 -1.15
C THR A 47 -1.96 19.53 -1.46
N ILE A 48 -1.52 19.45 -2.71
CA ILE A 48 -0.28 20.09 -3.13
C ILE A 48 -0.52 21.61 -3.21
N PRO A 49 0.33 22.44 -2.59
CA PRO A 49 0.22 23.89 -2.69
C PRO A 49 0.24 24.35 -4.16
N GLU A 50 -0.65 25.28 -4.52
CA GLU A 50 -0.76 25.77 -5.90
C GLU A 50 0.53 26.45 -6.37
N ASN A 51 1.25 27.10 -5.43
CA ASN A 51 2.50 27.82 -5.67
C ASN A 51 3.73 26.93 -5.95
N TRP A 52 3.63 25.61 -5.84
CA TRP A 52 4.75 24.71 -6.19
C TRP A 52 4.87 24.58 -7.71
N SER A 53 6.08 24.35 -8.23
CA SER A 53 6.26 24.14 -9.68
C SER A 53 5.51 22.89 -10.18
N ASP A 54 5.11 22.92 -11.44
CA ASP A 54 4.46 21.76 -12.08
C ASP A 54 5.38 20.54 -12.15
N GLU A 55 6.70 20.75 -12.22
CA GLU A 55 7.70 19.69 -12.18
C GLU A 55 7.60 18.86 -10.88
N TYR A 56 7.47 19.52 -9.72
CA TYR A 56 7.26 18.83 -8.45
C TYR A 56 5.93 18.05 -8.47
N TYR A 57 4.87 18.63 -9.02
CA TYR A 57 3.59 17.93 -9.13
C TYR A 57 3.68 16.66 -9.99
N TYR A 58 4.34 16.72 -11.15
CA TYR A 58 4.53 15.56 -12.01
C TYR A 58 5.42 14.49 -11.36
N PHE A 59 6.50 14.90 -10.69
CA PHE A 59 7.37 13.99 -9.97
C PHE A 59 6.63 13.23 -8.85
N LEU A 60 5.87 13.94 -8.01
CA LEU A 60 5.07 13.33 -6.94
C LEU A 60 3.97 12.42 -7.50
N SER A 61 3.34 12.85 -8.60
CA SER A 61 2.33 12.08 -9.33
C SER A 61 2.89 10.76 -9.89
N LEU A 62 4.10 10.80 -10.45
CA LEU A 62 4.80 9.62 -10.94
C LEU A 62 5.11 8.63 -9.80
N ILE A 63 5.61 9.13 -8.66
CA ILE A 63 5.85 8.30 -7.47
C ILE A 63 4.56 7.62 -7.01
N ALA A 64 3.44 8.35 -6.97
CA ALA A 64 2.15 7.80 -6.59
C ALA A 64 1.67 6.71 -7.54
N LEU A 65 1.87 6.88 -8.86
CA LEU A 65 1.57 5.86 -9.86
C LEU A 65 2.42 4.61 -9.68
N VAL A 66 3.74 4.76 -9.47
CA VAL A 66 4.65 3.63 -9.23
C VAL A 66 4.24 2.85 -7.97
N LEU A 67 3.92 3.55 -6.89
CA LEU A 67 3.48 2.94 -5.63
C LEU A 67 2.14 2.21 -5.77
N MET A 68 1.18 2.79 -6.50
CA MET A 68 -0.09 2.14 -6.84
C MET A 68 0.10 0.90 -7.72
N GLY A 69 0.96 0.98 -8.73
CA GLY A 69 1.32 -0.15 -9.59
C GLY A 69 1.96 -1.29 -8.79
N TYR A 70 2.83 -0.96 -7.84
CA TYR A 70 3.44 -1.94 -6.94
C TYR A 70 2.41 -2.65 -6.05
N VAL A 71 1.45 -1.93 -5.46
CA VAL A 71 0.35 -2.56 -4.69
C VAL A 71 -0.50 -3.45 -5.58
N MET A 72 -0.81 -3.00 -6.80
CA MET A 72 -1.56 -3.81 -7.77
C MET A 72 -0.83 -5.13 -8.07
N PHE A 73 0.49 -5.08 -8.27
CA PHE A 73 1.32 -6.27 -8.45
C PHE A 73 1.22 -7.23 -7.24
N LEU A 74 1.36 -6.73 -6.02
CA LEU A 74 1.23 -7.54 -4.80
C LEU A 74 -0.15 -8.18 -4.67
N LEU A 75 -1.22 -7.44 -5.02
CA LEU A 75 -2.59 -7.97 -5.01
C LEU A 75 -2.81 -9.05 -6.06
N VAL A 76 -2.20 -8.94 -7.24
CA VAL A 76 -2.25 -9.99 -8.27
C VAL A 76 -1.55 -11.25 -7.77
N GLU A 77 -0.38 -11.13 -7.15
CA GLU A 77 0.33 -12.27 -6.55
C GLU A 77 -0.48 -12.92 -5.42
N PHE A 78 -1.08 -12.12 -4.55
CA PHE A 78 -1.99 -12.61 -3.52
C PHE A 78 -3.18 -13.36 -4.11
N ARG A 79 -3.83 -12.79 -5.14
CA ARG A 79 -4.95 -13.40 -5.85
C ARG A 79 -4.55 -14.77 -6.42
N LYS A 80 -3.38 -14.91 -7.03
CA LYS A 80 -2.91 -16.21 -7.56
C LYS A 80 -2.88 -17.29 -6.48
N VAL A 81 -2.41 -16.96 -5.27
CA VAL A 81 -2.39 -17.91 -4.14
C VAL A 81 -3.80 -18.32 -3.73
N ILE A 82 -4.74 -17.36 -3.61
CA ILE A 82 -6.14 -17.67 -3.28
C ILE A 82 -6.79 -18.55 -4.35
N PHE A 83 -6.45 -18.35 -5.62
CA PHE A 83 -6.90 -19.23 -6.69
C PHE A 83 -6.34 -20.66 -6.54
N ASN A 84 -5.08 -20.82 -6.14
CA ASN A 84 -4.50 -22.14 -5.87
C ASN A 84 -5.18 -22.85 -4.69
N PHE A 85 -5.50 -22.10 -3.61
CA PHE A 85 -6.19 -22.66 -2.44
C PHE A 85 -7.53 -23.29 -2.79
N SER A 86 -8.22 -22.75 -3.78
CA SER A 86 -9.51 -23.27 -4.22
C SER A 86 -9.45 -24.53 -5.08
N LYS A 87 -8.26 -24.87 -5.57
CA LYS A 87 -7.99 -26.11 -6.31
C LYS A 87 -7.48 -27.20 -5.37
N ASP A 88 -7.70 -27.04 -4.07
CA ASP A 88 -7.21 -27.89 -2.99
C ASP A 88 -5.67 -27.99 -2.89
N CYS A 89 -4.93 -27.16 -3.63
CA CYS A 89 -3.48 -27.00 -3.53
C CYS A 89 -3.13 -25.89 -2.54
N VAL A 90 -3.43 -26.11 -1.25
CA VAL A 90 -3.19 -25.11 -0.19
C VAL A 90 -1.74 -25.15 0.30
N PHE A 91 -1.32 -26.29 0.84
CA PHE A 91 -0.02 -26.51 1.47
C PHE A 91 1.05 -26.81 0.42
N THR A 92 1.55 -25.76 -0.24
CA THR A 92 2.68 -25.87 -1.16
C THR A 92 3.75 -24.85 -0.79
N LYS A 93 5.02 -25.24 -0.98
CA LYS A 93 6.17 -24.33 -0.79
C LYS A 93 6.03 -23.06 -1.62
N GLU A 94 5.54 -23.17 -2.86
CA GLU A 94 5.31 -22.02 -3.74
C GLU A 94 4.30 -21.03 -3.17
N ASN A 95 3.15 -21.51 -2.66
CA ASN A 95 2.14 -20.62 -2.07
C ASN A 95 2.67 -19.92 -0.81
N SER A 96 3.40 -20.66 0.03
CA SER A 96 4.08 -20.11 1.21
C SER A 96 5.03 -18.98 0.81
N ASP A 97 5.90 -19.20 -0.18
CA ASP A 97 6.89 -18.22 -0.62
C ASP A 97 6.24 -16.99 -1.26
N ARG A 98 5.19 -17.18 -2.08
CA ARG A 98 4.42 -16.07 -2.65
C ARG A 98 3.75 -15.22 -1.57
N LEU A 99 3.07 -15.83 -0.59
CA LEU A 99 2.47 -15.08 0.53
C LEU A 99 3.54 -14.36 1.36
N ARG A 100 4.69 -14.99 1.59
CA ARG A 100 5.80 -14.34 2.30
C ARG A 100 6.30 -13.11 1.56
N LYS A 101 6.44 -13.19 0.23
CA LYS A 101 6.78 -12.06 -0.63
C LYS A 101 5.72 -10.97 -0.58
N VAL A 102 4.43 -11.32 -0.67
CA VAL A 102 3.31 -10.36 -0.55
C VAL A 102 3.36 -9.65 0.80
N GLY A 103 3.43 -10.39 1.91
CA GLY A 103 3.46 -9.81 3.25
C GLY A 103 4.67 -8.91 3.48
N LYS A 104 5.89 -9.35 3.11
CA LYS A 104 7.08 -8.48 3.16
C LYS A 104 6.95 -7.26 2.25
N GLY A 105 6.39 -7.44 1.05
CA GLY A 105 6.17 -6.37 0.10
C GLY A 105 5.21 -5.30 0.63
N LEU A 106 4.14 -5.71 1.33
CA LEU A 106 3.21 -4.79 1.98
C LEU A 106 3.85 -4.02 3.15
N ILE A 107 4.74 -4.66 3.92
CA ILE A 107 5.52 -3.96 4.97
C ILE A 107 6.41 -2.89 4.33
N ILE A 108 7.17 -3.24 3.29
CA ILE A 108 8.04 -2.30 2.58
C ILE A 108 7.22 -1.14 1.99
N TYR A 109 6.10 -1.46 1.34
CA TYR A 109 5.17 -0.46 0.82
C TYR A 109 4.67 0.48 1.93
N GLY A 110 4.25 -0.07 3.07
CA GLY A 110 3.80 0.72 4.22
C GLY A 110 4.88 1.66 4.73
N ILE A 111 6.12 1.19 4.88
CA ILE A 111 7.26 2.02 5.31
C ILE A 111 7.50 3.17 4.31
N ILE A 112 7.51 2.88 3.00
CA ILE A 112 7.73 3.91 1.98
C ILE A 112 6.62 4.96 2.04
N VAL A 113 5.36 4.54 2.11
CA VAL A 113 4.23 5.48 2.22
C VAL A 113 4.33 6.30 3.51
N LEU A 114 4.66 5.68 4.65
CA LEU A 114 4.81 6.38 5.92
C LEU A 114 5.89 7.47 5.86
N CYS A 115 7.08 7.12 5.36
CA CYS A 115 8.16 8.08 5.19
C CYS A 115 7.75 9.19 4.23
N PHE A 116 7.16 8.84 3.10
CA PHE A 116 6.77 9.81 2.07
C PHE A 116 5.70 10.78 2.56
N THR A 117 4.63 10.30 3.20
CA THR A 117 3.56 11.17 3.70
C THR A 117 4.01 12.04 4.86
N THR A 118 4.91 11.54 5.70
CA THR A 118 5.48 12.30 6.82
C THR A 118 6.35 13.43 6.29
N VAL A 119 7.31 13.13 5.40
CA VAL A 119 8.22 14.13 4.81
C VAL A 119 7.42 15.16 4.01
N LEU A 120 6.52 14.73 3.12
CA LEU A 120 5.73 15.64 2.31
C LEU A 120 4.82 16.53 3.18
N GLY A 121 4.23 15.97 4.25
CA GLY A 121 3.42 16.72 5.20
C GLY A 121 4.21 17.80 5.95
N LEU A 122 5.46 17.50 6.33
CA LEU A 122 6.34 18.46 6.99
C LEU A 122 6.81 19.58 6.05
N ILE A 123 7.10 19.25 4.79
CA ILE A 123 7.52 20.27 3.79
C ILE A 123 6.35 21.23 3.47
N ILE A 124 5.13 20.70 3.30
CA ILE A 124 3.96 21.51 2.97
C ILE A 124 3.62 22.51 4.09
N GLU A 125 3.66 22.10 5.35
CA GLU A 125 3.31 22.98 6.48
C GLU A 125 4.49 23.78 7.03
N GLY A 126 5.71 23.25 6.96
CA GLY A 126 6.92 23.96 7.38
C GLY A 126 7.14 25.26 6.59
N GLY A 127 6.63 25.36 5.36
CA GLY A 127 6.61 26.60 4.59
C GLY A 127 5.60 27.65 5.07
N SER A 128 4.59 27.25 5.85
CA SER A 128 3.50 28.13 6.32
C SER A 128 3.70 28.68 7.73
N THR A 129 4.56 28.07 8.55
CA THR A 129 4.74 28.40 9.97
C THR A 129 5.95 29.29 10.28
N LEU A 130 6.70 29.73 9.27
CA LEU A 130 7.84 30.65 9.46
C LEU A 130 7.42 32.09 9.85
N SER A 131 6.13 32.35 10.11
CA SER A 131 5.56 33.70 10.22
C SER A 131 4.95 34.07 11.58
N SER A 132 5.00 33.21 12.61
CA SER A 132 4.33 33.51 13.90
C SER A 132 5.23 33.29 15.11
N GLY A 133 5.55 34.39 15.80
CA GLY A 133 6.52 34.54 16.89
C GLY A 133 6.18 33.89 18.24
N SER A 134 5.81 32.61 18.26
CA SER A 134 5.82 31.78 19.47
C SER A 134 6.94 30.73 19.38
N ASP A 135 7.57 30.40 20.51
CA ASP A 135 8.70 29.46 20.65
C ASP A 135 8.75 28.37 19.56
N LEU A 136 9.60 28.63 18.55
CA LEU A 136 9.75 27.82 17.34
C LEU A 136 9.97 26.34 17.64
N ALA A 137 10.66 26.03 18.75
CA ALA A 137 10.95 24.67 19.18
C ALA A 137 9.70 23.90 19.65
N TYR A 138 8.80 24.55 20.41
CA TYR A 138 7.59 23.90 20.93
C TYR A 138 6.55 23.67 19.83
N SER A 139 6.37 24.67 18.96
CA SER A 139 5.47 24.57 17.80
C SER A 139 5.94 23.50 16.80
N SER A 140 7.25 23.45 16.50
CA SER A 140 7.83 22.45 15.60
C SER A 140 7.69 21.02 16.13
N GLY A 141 7.97 20.79 17.42
CA GLY A 141 7.83 19.47 18.04
C GLY A 141 6.39 18.96 18.04
N TYR A 142 5.41 19.84 18.31
CA TYR A 142 3.99 19.49 18.28
C TYR A 142 3.51 19.14 16.86
N ILE A 143 3.87 19.96 15.86
CA ILE A 143 3.49 19.73 14.44
C ILE A 143 4.10 18.41 13.95
N PHE A 144 5.37 18.16 14.28
CA PHE A 144 6.03 16.90 13.93
C PHE A 144 5.30 15.70 14.54
N GLY A 145 5.03 15.73 15.85
CA GLY A 145 4.31 14.66 16.53
C GLY A 145 2.92 14.40 15.95
N TYR A 146 2.16 15.46 15.68
CA TYR A 146 0.84 15.37 15.06
C TYR A 146 0.89 14.72 13.66
N LYS A 147 1.85 15.11 12.82
CA LYS A 147 1.99 14.57 11.46
C LYS A 147 2.47 13.13 11.42
N VAL A 148 3.41 12.78 12.28
CA VAL A 148 3.84 11.40 12.44
C VAL A 148 2.66 10.55 12.89
N GLY A 149 1.91 10.98 13.91
CA GLY A 149 0.72 10.27 14.38
C GLY A 149 -0.35 10.09 13.29
N ALA A 150 -0.66 11.16 12.54
CA ALA A 150 -1.62 11.10 11.44
C ALA A 150 -1.16 10.16 10.30
N SER A 151 0.14 10.14 10.00
CA SER A 151 0.72 9.26 8.97
C SER A 151 0.72 7.80 9.42
N ILE A 152 1.06 7.54 10.67
CA ILE A 152 0.98 6.19 11.28
C ILE A 152 -0.45 5.65 11.19
N ASN A 153 -1.45 6.44 11.60
CA ASN A 153 -2.84 5.99 11.58
C ASN A 153 -3.30 5.59 10.16
N LYS A 154 -2.86 6.32 9.13
CA LYS A 154 -3.17 5.99 7.73
C LYS A 154 -2.53 4.69 7.25
N VAL A 155 -1.35 4.34 7.75
CA VAL A 155 -0.56 3.19 7.27
C VAL A 155 -0.75 1.95 8.16
N LEU A 156 -1.16 2.11 9.41
CA LEU A 156 -1.37 1.02 10.37
C LEU A 156 -2.20 -0.16 9.80
N PRO A 157 -3.33 0.07 9.08
CA PRO A 157 -4.09 -1.04 8.51
C PRO A 157 -3.29 -1.90 7.52
N ILE A 158 -2.36 -1.28 6.78
CA ILE A 158 -1.49 -2.00 5.83
C ILE A 158 -0.57 -2.94 6.59
N PHE A 159 0.04 -2.49 7.69
CA PHE A 159 0.90 -3.34 8.52
C PHE A 159 0.15 -4.51 9.14
N VAL A 160 -1.06 -4.27 9.65
CA VAL A 160 -1.92 -5.33 10.21
C VAL A 160 -2.21 -6.40 9.15
N ILE A 161 -2.61 -5.99 7.94
CA ILE A 161 -2.86 -6.91 6.83
C ILE A 161 -1.57 -7.64 6.44
N ALA A 162 -0.43 -6.95 6.39
CA ALA A 162 0.84 -7.54 6.01
C ALA A 162 1.31 -8.63 6.98
N LEU A 163 1.17 -8.38 8.28
CA LEU A 163 1.44 -9.37 9.34
C LEU A 163 0.50 -10.56 9.24
N PHE A 164 -0.79 -10.32 8.98
CA PHE A 164 -1.76 -11.40 8.78
C PHE A 164 -1.40 -12.28 7.57
N VAL A 165 -0.99 -11.68 6.44
CA VAL A 165 -0.54 -12.42 5.26
C VAL A 165 0.75 -13.21 5.55
N GLN A 166 1.69 -12.66 6.31
CA GLN A 166 2.89 -13.39 6.76
C GLN A 166 2.55 -14.56 7.67
N PHE A 167 1.57 -14.39 8.56
CA PHE A 167 1.11 -15.45 9.43
C PHE A 167 0.50 -16.62 8.62
N ILE A 168 -0.33 -16.32 7.62
CA ILE A 168 -0.86 -17.35 6.70
C ILE A 168 0.29 -18.04 5.96
N SER A 169 1.28 -17.29 5.46
CA SER A 169 2.47 -17.86 4.82
C SER A 169 3.17 -18.88 5.72
N PHE A 170 3.37 -18.54 7.00
CA PHE A 170 3.98 -19.43 7.98
C PHE A 170 3.17 -20.74 8.17
N ILE A 171 1.84 -20.63 8.32
CA ILE A 171 0.96 -21.80 8.44
C ILE A 171 1.04 -22.69 7.19
N VAL A 172 0.99 -22.10 6.00
CA VAL A 172 1.07 -22.83 4.73
C VAL A 172 2.40 -23.57 4.61
N GLY A 173 3.51 -22.91 4.98
CA GLY A 173 4.83 -23.51 4.98
C GLY A 173 4.95 -24.69 5.95
N LYS A 174 4.44 -24.54 7.19
CA LYS A 174 4.43 -25.63 8.17
C LYS A 174 3.53 -26.79 7.75
N GLY A 175 2.36 -26.52 7.19
CA GLY A 175 1.47 -27.55 6.68
C GLY A 175 2.07 -28.32 5.49
N ASN A 176 2.90 -27.68 4.66
CA ASN A 176 3.62 -28.39 3.58
C ASN A 176 4.61 -29.41 4.15
N VAL A 177 5.38 -29.03 5.17
CA VAL A 177 6.34 -29.94 5.84
C VAL A 177 5.62 -31.14 6.45
N LEU A 178 4.52 -30.90 7.16
CA LEU A 178 3.72 -31.98 7.76
C LEU A 178 3.13 -32.93 6.70
N LYS A 179 2.70 -32.39 5.55
CA LYS A 179 2.21 -33.19 4.45
C LYS A 179 3.31 -34.08 3.87
N GLU A 180 4.51 -33.53 3.65
CA GLU A 180 5.66 -34.25 3.14
C GLU A 180 6.13 -35.36 4.10
N GLU A 181 6.18 -35.08 5.41
CA GLU A 181 6.49 -36.08 6.43
C GLU A 181 5.46 -37.23 6.44
N ASN A 182 4.17 -36.91 6.34
CA ASN A 182 3.11 -37.92 6.33
C ASN A 182 3.13 -38.77 5.05
N ASP A 183 3.36 -38.16 3.89
CA ASP A 183 3.48 -38.86 2.60
C ASP A 183 4.74 -39.75 2.52
N LEU A 184 5.76 -39.50 3.35
CA LEU A 184 6.98 -40.34 3.45
C LEU A 184 6.84 -41.51 4.45
N THR A 185 5.83 -41.47 5.33
CA THR A 185 5.68 -42.43 6.44
C THR A 185 4.60 -43.49 6.15
N ILE A 186 3.69 -43.23 5.20
CA ILE A 186 2.59 -44.11 4.79
C ILE A 186 2.80 -44.55 3.34
#